data_AF-A0AAN7UK44-F1
#
_entry.id   AF-A0AAN7UK44-F1
#
_cell.length_a   1.000
_cell.length_b   1.000
_cell.length_c   1.000
_cell.angle_alpha   90.00
_cell.angle_beta   90.00
_cell.angle_gamma   90.00
#
_symmetry.space_group_name_H-M   'P 1'
#
loop_
_entity.id
_entity.type
_entity.pdbx_description
1 polymer ?
#
loop_
_entity_poly.entity_id
_entity_poly.type
_entity_poly.pdbx_seq_one_letter_code
_entity_poly.pdbx_strand_id
1 'polypeptide(L)'
;MDKFQPKDEGYLREVSDPVFPSDHYHGQWRQKARYMLISSAYLIADDVESCSRLMAIGRRGVGVGILDSMACRKRGVLIFDMPREGSRRAHSDVHDGGY
;
A
#
# COMPACT_ATOMS: atom_id res chain seq x y z
N MET A 1 -6.86 7.91 0.54
CA MET A 1 -5.94 7.46 -0.53
C MET A 1 -4.79 8.45 -0.62
N ASP A 2 -3.59 7.96 -0.90
CA ASP A 2 -2.40 8.80 -1.08
C ASP A 2 -2.46 9.60 -2.39
N LYS A 3 -1.74 10.72 -2.43
CA LYS A 3 -1.50 11.50 -3.65
C LYS A 3 -0.16 11.10 -4.25
N PHE A 4 -0.08 11.02 -5.57
CA PHE A 4 1.14 10.72 -6.29
C PHE A 4 1.66 11.98 -7.02
N GLN A 5 2.93 11.99 -7.43
CA GLN A 5 3.41 13.08 -8.27
C GLN A 5 2.77 12.96 -9.66
N PRO A 6 2.50 14.07 -10.38
CA PRO A 6 1.83 14.02 -11.68
C PRO A 6 2.49 13.10 -12.70
N LYS A 7 3.84 13.00 -12.68
CA LYS A 7 4.59 12.08 -13.54
C LYS A 7 4.26 10.60 -13.27
N ASP A 8 4.05 10.24 -12.00
CA ASP A 8 3.75 8.88 -11.58
C ASP A 8 2.29 8.55 -11.91
N GLU A 9 1.38 9.52 -11.76
CA GLU A 9 -0.02 9.39 -12.17
C GLU A 9 -0.16 9.19 -13.69
N GLY A 10 0.60 9.96 -14.48
CA GLY A 10 0.64 9.82 -15.94
C GLY A 10 1.04 8.41 -16.37
N TYR A 11 2.17 7.93 -15.85
CA TYR A 11 2.62 6.56 -16.13
C TYR A 11 1.58 5.50 -15.71
N LEU A 12 0.99 5.63 -14.51
CA LEU A 12 -0.02 4.68 -14.05
C LEU A 12 -1.27 4.66 -14.93
N ARG A 13 -1.69 5.80 -15.50
CA ARG A 13 -2.80 5.86 -16.47
C ARG A 13 -2.44 5.25 -17.82
N GLU A 14 -1.17 5.25 -18.22
CA GLU A 14 -0.72 4.60 -19.46
C GLU A 14 -0.72 3.07 -19.34
N VAL A 15 -0.34 2.55 -18.17
CA VAL A 15 -0.16 1.10 -17.96
C VAL A 15 -1.35 0.41 -17.27
N SER A 16 -2.32 1.17 -16.75
CA SER A 16 -3.46 0.64 -16.00
C SER A 16 -4.66 1.58 -15.99
N ASP A 17 -5.74 1.22 -15.26
CA ASP A 17 -6.94 2.05 -15.04
C ASP A 17 -7.02 2.51 -13.56
N PRO A 18 -6.15 3.46 -13.14
CA PRO A 18 -6.09 3.90 -11.75
C PRO A 18 -7.24 4.85 -11.41
N VAL A 19 -7.70 4.78 -10.16
CA VAL A 19 -8.63 5.77 -9.57
C VAL A 19 -7.85 6.59 -8.55
N PHE A 20 -7.60 7.86 -8.86
CA PHE A 20 -6.91 8.81 -7.99
C PHE A 20 -7.91 9.63 -7.14
N PRO A 21 -7.45 10.24 -6.03
CA PRO A 21 -8.29 11.11 -5.20
C PRO A 21 -8.92 12.30 -5.95
N SER A 22 -8.27 12.74 -7.04
CA SER A 22 -8.72 13.84 -7.90
C SER A 22 -9.75 13.42 -8.95
N ASP A 23 -9.97 12.11 -9.15
CA ASP A 23 -10.89 11.63 -10.17
C ASP A 23 -12.36 11.80 -9.72
N HIS A 24 -13.23 12.19 -10.65
CA HIS A 24 -14.67 12.34 -10.38
C HIS A 24 -15.32 11.04 -9.86
N TYR A 25 -14.80 9.88 -10.27
CA TYR A 25 -15.26 8.57 -9.83
C TYR A 25 -14.59 8.07 -8.55
N HIS A 26 -13.79 8.90 -7.87
CA HIS A 26 -13.13 8.52 -6.64
C HIS A 26 -14.11 7.95 -5.61
N GLY A 27 -15.32 8.50 -5.48
CA GLY A 27 -16.34 7.97 -4.56
C GLY A 27 -16.71 6.50 -4.77
N GLN A 28 -16.40 5.92 -5.93
CA GLN A 28 -16.67 4.53 -6.29
C GLN A 28 -15.44 3.61 -6.18
N TRP A 29 -14.33 4.09 -5.63
CA TRP A 29 -13.07 3.35 -5.61
C TRP A 29 -13.20 2.00 -4.90
N ARG A 30 -13.96 1.93 -3.80
CA ARG A 30 -14.18 0.70 -3.02
C ARG A 30 -14.87 -0.38 -3.85
N GLN A 31 -15.81 -0.01 -4.74
CA GLN A 31 -16.53 -0.99 -5.56
C GLN A 31 -15.75 -1.39 -6.83
N LYS A 32 -14.78 -0.59 -7.26
CA LYS A 32 -14.09 -0.78 -8.55
C LYS A 32 -12.64 -1.26 -8.42
N ALA A 33 -11.94 -0.86 -7.37
CA ALA A 33 -10.51 -1.11 -7.23
C ALA A 33 -10.21 -2.61 -7.09
N ARG A 34 -9.32 -3.10 -7.96
CA ARG A 34 -8.76 -4.47 -7.87
C ARG A 34 -7.39 -4.48 -7.20
N TYR A 35 -6.65 -3.38 -7.36
CA TYR A 35 -5.34 -3.17 -6.79
C TYR A 35 -5.31 -1.80 -6.14
N MET A 36 -4.64 -1.69 -5.00
CA MET A 36 -4.49 -0.43 -4.28
C MET A 36 -3.03 -0.20 -3.96
N LEU A 37 -2.55 1.03 -4.16
CA LEU A 37 -1.22 1.45 -3.75
C LEU A 37 -1.36 2.41 -2.56
N ILE A 38 -0.78 2.05 -1.42
CA ILE A 38 -0.84 2.83 -0.18
C ILE A 38 0.58 3.17 0.30
N SER A 39 0.75 4.36 0.86
CA SER A 39 1.98 4.83 1.48
C SER A 39 1.76 5.38 2.89
N SER A 40 0.70 6.16 3.09
CA SER A 40 0.34 6.74 4.40
C SER A 40 -1.14 6.60 4.74
N ALA A 41 -1.99 6.25 3.76
CA ALA A 41 -3.43 6.11 3.97
C ALA A 41 -3.79 4.81 4.72
N TYR A 42 -4.61 4.94 5.77
CA TYR A 42 -5.11 3.80 6.53
C TYR A 42 -6.19 3.02 5.77
N LEU A 43 -6.14 1.69 5.91
CA LEU A 43 -7.16 0.75 5.43
C LEU A 43 -7.62 -0.12 6.59
N ILE A 44 -8.80 0.17 7.13
CA ILE A 44 -9.39 -0.58 8.26
C ILE A 44 -10.18 -1.79 7.77
N ALA A 45 -10.59 -2.69 8.68
CA ALA A 45 -11.37 -3.88 8.36
C ALA A 45 -12.60 -3.57 7.49
N ASP A 46 -13.39 -2.56 7.85
CA ASP A 46 -14.60 -2.16 7.11
C ASP A 46 -14.30 -1.72 5.68
N ASP A 47 -13.15 -1.06 5.45
CA ASP A 47 -12.70 -0.73 4.10
C ASP A 47 -12.35 -2.00 3.32
N VAL A 48 -11.63 -2.93 3.95
CA VAL A 48 -11.27 -4.21 3.32
C VAL A 48 -12.53 -4.99 2.97
N GLU A 49 -13.55 -5.04 3.83
CA GLU A 49 -14.81 -5.76 3.60
C GLU A 49 -15.69 -5.11 2.52
N SER A 50 -15.75 -3.77 2.50
CA SER A 50 -16.51 -3.03 1.47
C SER A 50 -15.83 -3.06 0.09
N CYS A 51 -14.54 -3.39 0.02
CA CYS A 51 -13.80 -3.50 -1.23
C CYS A 51 -14.00 -4.85 -1.94
N SER A 52 -15.21 -5.08 -2.50
CA SER A 52 -15.64 -6.37 -3.05
C SER A 52 -14.68 -7.01 -4.07
N ARG A 53 -13.95 -6.19 -4.83
CA ARG A 53 -13.07 -6.60 -5.93
C ARG A 53 -11.58 -6.54 -5.62
N LEU A 54 -11.20 -6.11 -4.42
CA LEU A 54 -9.79 -5.92 -4.06
C LEU A 54 -9.08 -7.28 -4.00
N MET A 55 -7.98 -7.39 -4.74
CA MET A 55 -7.17 -8.60 -4.86
C MET A 55 -5.79 -8.42 -4.21
N ALA A 56 -5.19 -7.25 -4.37
CA ALA A 56 -3.90 -6.97 -3.74
C ALA A 56 -3.67 -5.50 -3.39
N ILE A 57 -2.77 -5.29 -2.42
CA ILE A 57 -2.35 -3.98 -1.94
C ILE A 57 -0.83 -3.90 -2.05
N GLY A 58 -0.33 -2.92 -2.79
CA GLY A 58 1.07 -2.50 -2.72
C GLY A 58 1.27 -1.51 -1.58
N ARG A 59 2.16 -1.80 -0.64
CA ARG A 59 2.51 -0.89 0.47
C ARG A 59 3.89 -0.28 0.24
N ARG A 60 3.96 1.06 0.22
CA ARG A 60 5.19 1.86 0.11
C ARG A 60 5.49 2.53 1.46
N GLY A 61 6.36 1.93 2.28
CA GLY A 61 6.87 2.54 3.53
C GLY A 61 6.70 1.69 4.79
N VAL A 62 7.40 2.09 5.87
CA VAL A 62 7.48 1.36 7.16
C VAL A 62 6.41 1.86 8.14
N GLY A 63 5.15 1.84 7.73
CA GLY A 63 4.03 2.13 8.61
C GLY A 63 3.44 0.83 9.15
N VAL A 64 3.80 0.49 10.39
CA VAL A 64 3.07 -0.53 11.14
C VAL A 64 1.68 0.04 11.43
N GLY A 65 0.61 -0.70 11.11
CA GLY A 65 -0.76 -0.27 11.39
C GLY A 65 -1.47 0.54 10.30
N ILE A 66 -0.86 0.73 9.13
CA ILE A 66 -1.54 1.37 7.99
C ILE A 66 -2.65 0.47 7.42
N LEU A 67 -2.56 -0.85 7.56
CA LEU A 67 -3.57 -1.77 7.03
C LEU A 67 -3.93 -2.85 8.06
N ASP A 68 -5.21 -3.24 8.08
CA ASP A 68 -5.66 -4.42 8.83
C ASP A 68 -5.26 -5.70 8.08
N SER A 69 -4.08 -6.23 8.43
CA SER A 69 -3.50 -7.41 7.78
C SER A 69 -4.30 -8.68 8.04
N MET A 70 -5.02 -8.74 9.17
CA MET A 70 -5.89 -9.87 9.50
C MET A 70 -7.14 -9.87 8.63
N ALA A 71 -7.78 -8.71 8.46
CA ALA A 71 -8.91 -8.55 7.54
C ALA A 71 -8.50 -8.86 6.09
N CYS A 72 -7.34 -8.36 5.65
CA CYS A 72 -6.80 -8.66 4.32
C CYS A 72 -6.58 -10.17 4.13
N ARG A 73 -5.93 -10.83 5.09
CA ARG A 73 -5.67 -12.27 5.04
C ARG A 73 -6.96 -13.09 5.04
N LYS A 74 -7.94 -12.73 5.88
CA LYS A 74 -9.25 -13.40 5.94
C LYS A 74 -9.99 -13.32 4.60
N ARG A 75 -9.85 -12.20 3.89
CA ARG A 75 -10.44 -11.97 2.56
C ARG A 75 -9.63 -12.58 1.41
N GLY A 76 -8.39 -13.00 1.65
CA GLY A 76 -7.48 -13.46 0.60
C GLY A 76 -6.86 -12.32 -0.22
N VAL A 77 -6.79 -11.11 0.32
CA VAL A 77 -6.11 -9.97 -0.30
C VAL A 77 -4.60 -10.10 -0.08
N LEU A 78 -3.84 -10.08 -1.17
CA LEU A 78 -2.37 -10.15 -1.13
C LEU A 78 -1.79 -8.79 -0.73
N ILE A 79 -0.73 -8.79 0.06
CA ILE A 79 -0.02 -7.58 0.46
C ILE A 79 1.41 -7.67 -0.08
N PHE A 80 1.79 -6.70 -0.91
CA PHE A 80 3.13 -6.57 -1.48
C PHE A 80 3.84 -5.39 -0.84
N ASP A 81 4.92 -5.66 -0.12
CA ASP A 81 5.76 -4.61 0.44
C ASP A 81 6.78 -4.16 -0.61
N MET A 82 6.75 -2.87 -0.96
CA MET A 82 7.80 -2.30 -1.79
C MET A 82 9.01 -1.93 -0.92
N PRO A 83 10.18 -2.56 -1.15
CA PRO A 83 11.39 -2.25 -0.38
C PRO A 83 11.79 -0.79 -0.58
N ARG A 84 12.23 -0.12 0.49
CA ARG A 84 12.78 1.23 0.38
C ARG A 84 14.10 1.17 -0.38
N GLU A 85 14.21 1.96 -1.43
CA GLU A 85 15.51 2.38 -1.97
C GLU A 85 16.19 3.24 -0.88
N GLY A 86 17.18 2.67 -0.20
CA GLY A 86 17.94 3.38 0.85
C GLY A 86 17.94 2.78 2.27
N SER A 87 17.80 1.46 2.44
CA SER A 87 18.26 0.83 3.69
C SER A 87 19.76 0.51 3.57
N ARG A 88 20.62 1.48 3.90
CA ARG A 88 22.02 1.19 4.22
C ARG A 88 21.96 0.16 5.35
N ARG A 89 22.45 -1.07 5.09
CA ARG A 89 22.62 -2.10 6.12
C ARG A 89 23.35 -1.45 7.30
N ALA A 90 22.67 -1.21 8.42
CA ALA A 90 23.35 -1.09 9.69
C ALA A 90 23.80 -2.51 10.03
N HIS A 91 25.03 -2.83 9.64
CA HIS A 91 25.73 -3.98 10.20
C HIS A 91 25.83 -3.68 11.71
N SER A 92 25.13 -4.47 12.52
CA SER A 92 25.31 -4.46 13.96
C SER A 92 26.68 -5.04 14.27
N ASP A 93 27.65 -4.18 14.56
CA ASP A 93 28.82 -4.57 15.33
C ASP A 93 28.35 -4.89 16.75
N VAL A 94 28.16 -6.18 16.99
CA VAL A 94 27.95 -6.74 18.31
C VAL A 94 29.21 -6.48 19.13
N HIS A 95 29.01 -5.88 20.31
CA HIS A 95 30.01 -5.71 21.36
C HIS A 95 30.84 -6.98 21.56
N ASP A 96 32.16 -6.85 21.35
CA ASP A 96 33.15 -7.73 21.96
C ASP A 96 33.35 -7.25 23.42
N GLY A 97 32.77 -7.98 24.36
CA GLY A 97 32.87 -7.77 25.79
C GLY A 97 33.88 -8.73 26.37
N GLY A 98 34.90 -8.18 27.02
CA GLY A 98 36.13 -8.85 27.44
C GLY A 98 35.99 -9.96 28.48
N TYR A 99 37.07 -10.74 28.55
CA TYR A 99 37.57 -11.40 29.76
C TYR A 99 38.74 -10.61 30.31
#